data_AF-A0A969JLE8-F1
#
_entry.id   AF-A0A969JLE8-F1
#
_cell.length_a   1.000
_cell.length_b   1.000
_cell.length_c   1.000
_cell.angle_alpha   90.00
_cell.angle_beta   90.00
_cell.angle_gamma   90.00
#
_symmetry.space_group_name_H-M   'P 1'
#
loop_
_entity.id
_entity.type
_entity.pdbx_description
1 polymer ?
#
loop_
_entity_poly.entity_id
_entity_poly.type
_entity_poly.pdbx_seq_one_letter_code
_entity_poly.pdbx_strand_id
1 'polypeptide(L)'
;MATRPGERKLQILQVLAEMLQDPKGERITTAALAKRLDVSEAALYRHFASKAQMFEGLIEFIEETVFGLANKITAEEPDGLQQARAMVGMLLNFAEKNPGMTRVLTGDALVNEDDRLQARINQLQDRL
;
A
#
# COMPACT_ATOMS: atom_id res chain seq x y z
N MET A 1 -13.07 23.74 3.12
CA MET A 1 -11.89 23.84 4.01
C MET A 1 -10.71 23.20 3.30
N ALA A 2 -9.57 23.90 3.20
CA ALA A 2 -8.39 23.35 2.52
C ALA A 2 -7.75 22.25 3.40
N THR A 3 -7.78 21.00 2.92
CA THR A 3 -7.02 19.87 3.50
C THR A 3 -5.54 20.21 3.52
N ARG A 4 -4.85 19.93 4.63
CA ARG A 4 -3.39 20.15 4.74
C ARG A 4 -2.65 19.34 3.67
N PRO A 5 -1.48 19.79 3.17
CA PRO A 5 -0.77 19.14 2.05
C PRO A 5 -0.49 17.64 2.26
N GLY A 6 -0.27 17.19 3.50
CA GLY A 6 -0.08 15.77 3.85
C GLY A 6 -1.38 14.97 3.94
N GLU A 7 -2.48 15.58 4.41
CA GLU A 7 -3.79 14.92 4.48
C GLU A 7 -4.31 14.54 3.10
N ARG A 8 -4.06 15.39 2.09
CA ARG A 8 -4.48 15.10 0.73
C ARG A 8 -3.72 13.94 0.10
N LYS A 9 -2.41 13.82 0.36
CA LYS A 9 -1.62 12.66 -0.09
C LYS A 9 -2.17 11.36 0.48
N LEU A 10 -2.41 11.32 1.79
CA LEU A 10 -2.98 10.14 2.46
C LEU A 10 -4.35 9.78 1.91
N GLN A 11 -5.23 10.76 1.68
CA GLN A 11 -6.53 10.52 1.07
C GLN A 11 -6.41 9.88 -0.33
N ILE A 12 -5.47 10.36 -1.15
CA ILE A 12 -5.24 9.78 -2.49
C ILE A 12 -4.78 8.32 -2.37
N LEU A 13 -3.86 8.02 -1.46
CA LEU A 13 -3.37 6.65 -1.23
C LEU A 13 -4.47 5.73 -0.68
N GLN A 14 -5.34 6.24 0.20
CA GLN A 14 -6.49 5.50 0.72
C GLN A 14 -7.46 5.12 -0.41
N VAL A 15 -7.83 6.08 -1.26
CA VAL A 15 -8.73 5.79 -2.39
C VAL A 15 -8.07 4.87 -3.41
N LEU A 16 -6.76 5.01 -3.66
CA LEU A 16 -6.02 4.07 -4.50
C LEU A 16 -6.09 2.65 -3.92
N ALA A 17 -5.83 2.48 -2.62
CA ALA A 17 -5.91 1.19 -1.95
C ALA A 17 -7.32 0.60 -2.00
N GLU A 18 -8.36 1.40 -1.80
CA GLU A 18 -9.77 1.00 -1.93
C GLU A 18 -10.10 0.50 -3.34
N MET A 19 -9.68 1.24 -4.38
CA MET A 19 -9.93 0.84 -5.76
C MET A 19 -9.22 -0.49 -6.10
N LEU A 20 -8.05 -0.74 -5.53
CA LEU A 20 -7.32 -1.98 -5.70
C LEU A 20 -8.01 -3.18 -5.03
N GLN A 21 -8.94 -2.96 -4.08
CA GLN A 21 -9.72 -4.05 -3.48
C GLN A 21 -10.73 -4.67 -4.46
N ASP A 22 -11.00 -4.03 -5.60
CA ASP A 22 -11.97 -4.56 -6.57
C ASP A 22 -11.51 -5.94 -7.11
N PRO A 23 -12.30 -7.02 -6.87
CA PRO A 23 -11.92 -8.37 -7.25
C PRO A 23 -11.81 -8.58 -8.76
N LYS A 24 -12.35 -7.69 -9.59
CA LYS A 24 -12.19 -7.76 -11.05
C LYS A 24 -10.77 -7.50 -11.52
N GLY A 25 -9.95 -6.88 -10.68
CA GLY A 25 -8.54 -6.64 -10.98
C GLY A 25 -8.30 -5.68 -12.15
N GLU A 26 -9.23 -4.76 -12.37
CA GLU A 26 -9.09 -3.77 -13.44
C GLU A 26 -7.90 -2.85 -13.18
N ARG A 27 -7.17 -2.53 -14.25
CA ARG A 27 -6.04 -1.59 -14.20
C ARG A 27 -6.54 -0.23 -13.68
N ILE A 28 -5.95 0.26 -12.59
CA ILE A 28 -6.27 1.58 -12.07
C ILE A 28 -5.70 2.65 -12.99
N THR A 29 -6.55 3.51 -13.55
CA THR A 29 -6.12 4.68 -14.32
C THR A 29 -6.13 5.93 -13.45
N THR A 30 -5.26 6.91 -13.74
CA THR A 30 -5.25 8.20 -13.06
C THR A 30 -6.57 8.94 -13.23
N ALA A 31 -7.20 8.82 -14.40
CA ALA A 31 -8.54 9.32 -14.69
C ALA A 31 -9.60 8.73 -13.75
N ALA A 32 -9.60 7.40 -13.57
CA ALA A 32 -10.54 6.73 -12.69
C ALA A 32 -10.32 7.12 -11.22
N LEU A 33 -9.06 7.24 -10.78
CA LEU A 33 -8.71 7.69 -9.44
C LEU A 33 -9.15 9.14 -9.19
N ALA A 34 -8.89 10.04 -10.13
CA ALA A 34 -9.31 11.44 -10.04
C ALA A 34 -10.84 11.56 -9.98
N LYS A 35 -11.55 10.80 -10.82
CA LYS A 35 -13.01 10.71 -10.80
C LYS A 35 -13.55 10.21 -9.47
N ARG A 36 -12.91 9.19 -8.87
CA ARG A 36 -13.32 8.65 -7.57
C ARG A 36 -13.15 9.65 -6.42
N LEU A 37 -12.15 10.53 -6.53
CA LEU A 37 -11.84 11.59 -5.59
C LEU A 37 -12.59 12.92 -5.85
N ASP A 38 -13.38 13.01 -6.91
CA ASP A 38 -14.04 14.23 -7.39
C ASP A 38 -13.05 15.40 -7.62
N VAL A 39 -11.93 15.11 -8.30
CA VAL A 39 -10.90 16.09 -8.66
C VAL A 39 -10.44 15.90 -10.11
N SER A 40 -9.68 16.85 -10.65
CA SER A 40 -9.02 16.69 -11.95
C SER A 40 -7.76 15.83 -11.84
N GLU A 41 -7.35 15.16 -12.93
CA GLU A 41 -6.08 14.42 -12.95
C GLU A 41 -4.88 15.33 -12.63
N ALA A 42 -4.91 16.57 -13.16
CA ALA A 42 -3.91 17.59 -12.83
C ALA A 42 -3.83 17.90 -11.32
N ALA A 43 -4.93 17.71 -10.56
CA ALA A 43 -4.92 17.87 -9.12
C ALA A 43 -4.12 16.78 -8.42
N LEU A 44 -4.20 15.54 -8.91
CA LEU A 44 -3.37 14.43 -8.38
C LEU A 44 -1.88 14.74 -8.60
N TYR A 45 -1.54 15.28 -9.77
CA TYR A 45 -0.15 15.60 -10.12
C TYR A 45 0.48 16.72 -9.29
N ARG A 46 -0.32 17.53 -8.58
CA ARG A 46 0.21 18.49 -7.58
C ARG A 46 0.76 17.80 -6.34
N HIS A 47 0.36 16.56 -6.08
CA HIS A 47 0.78 15.78 -4.92
C HIS A 47 1.78 14.68 -5.28
N PHE A 48 1.66 14.13 -6.49
CA PHE A 48 2.52 13.06 -6.99
C PHE A 48 3.00 13.39 -8.40
N ALA A 49 4.32 13.41 -8.62
CA ALA A 49 4.94 13.63 -9.92
C ALA A 49 4.56 12.58 -10.98
N SER A 50 4.18 11.37 -10.56
CA SER A 50 3.76 10.30 -11.46
C SER A 50 2.82 9.31 -10.78
N LYS A 51 2.17 8.46 -11.58
CA LYS A 51 1.40 7.31 -11.08
C LYS A 51 2.29 6.34 -10.29
N ALA A 52 3.52 6.10 -10.77
CA ALA A 52 4.49 5.27 -10.06
C ALA A 52 4.79 5.82 -8.65
N GLN A 53 4.86 7.15 -8.49
CA GLN A 53 5.03 7.75 -7.16
C GLN A 53 3.83 7.53 -6.23
N MET A 54 2.61 7.43 -6.77
CA MET A 54 1.44 7.05 -5.95
C MET A 54 1.59 5.62 -5.41
N PHE A 55 2.01 4.68 -6.27
CA PHE A 55 2.29 3.30 -5.84
C PHE A 55 3.49 3.24 -4.87
N GLU A 56 4.54 4.03 -5.09
CA GLU A 56 5.64 4.13 -4.12
C GLU A 56 5.16 4.59 -2.76
N GLY A 57 4.31 5.62 -2.69
CA GLY A 57 3.73 6.06 -1.42
C GLY A 57 2.87 4.97 -0.76
N LEU A 58 2.16 4.17 -1.55
CA LEU A 58 1.39 3.05 -1.02
C LEU A 58 2.28 1.91 -0.50
N ILE A 59 3.36 1.57 -1.23
CA ILE A 59 4.34 0.57 -0.80
C ILE A 59 5.04 1.03 0.50
N GLU A 60 5.40 2.32 0.59
CA GLU A 60 5.98 2.91 1.81
C GLU A 60 5.03 2.78 3.00
N PHE A 61 3.75 3.08 2.81
CA PHE A 61 2.73 2.92 3.85
C PHE A 61 2.57 1.44 4.30
N ILE A 62 2.60 0.50 3.36
CA ILE A 62 2.57 -0.94 3.65
C ILE A 62 3.81 -1.34 4.46
N GLU A 63 4.98 -0.89 4.03
CA GLU A 63 6.27 -1.15 4.68
C GLU A 63 6.29 -0.66 6.13
N GLU A 64 5.93 0.60 6.37
CA GLU A 64 5.85 1.20 7.70
C GLU A 64 4.87 0.44 8.61
N THR A 65 3.72 0.03 8.06
CA THR A 65 2.68 -0.67 8.82
C THR A 65 3.15 -2.07 9.21
N VAL A 66 3.62 -2.86 8.25
CA VAL A 66 4.02 -4.25 8.49
C VAL A 66 5.26 -4.33 9.37
N PHE A 67 6.30 -3.54 9.10
CA PHE A 67 7.50 -3.53 9.94
C PHE A 67 7.25 -2.89 11.31
N GLY A 68 6.36 -1.90 11.41
CA GLY A 68 5.96 -1.36 12.71
C GLY A 68 5.32 -2.43 13.60
N LEU A 69 4.43 -3.25 13.05
CA LEU A 69 3.81 -4.36 13.78
C LEU A 69 4.80 -5.50 14.05
N ALA A 70 5.66 -5.84 13.08
CA ALA A 70 6.70 -6.86 13.24
C ALA A 70 7.66 -6.49 14.38
N ASN A 71 8.15 -5.25 14.41
CA ASN A 71 9.03 -4.73 15.45
C ASN A 71 8.36 -4.74 16.83
N LYS A 72 7.05 -4.50 16.89
CA LYS A 72 6.30 -4.60 18.15
C LYS A 72 6.25 -6.04 18.66
N ILE A 73 5.98 -7.00 17.76
CA ILE A 73 5.98 -8.43 18.10
C ILE A 73 7.34 -8.87 18.62
N THR A 74 8.43 -8.49 17.94
CA THR A 74 9.78 -8.87 18.36
C THR A 74 10.22 -8.22 19.67
N ALA A 75 9.69 -7.04 20.00
CA ALA A 75 9.94 -6.36 21.27
C ALA A 75 9.14 -6.92 22.45
N GLU A 76 7.92 -7.41 22.22
CA GLU A 76 6.98 -7.84 23.29
C GLU A 76 7.03 -9.35 23.58
N GLU A 77 7.35 -10.19 22.59
CA GLU A 77 7.38 -11.65 22.73
C GLU A 77 8.83 -12.17 22.67
N PRO A 78 9.41 -12.70 23.76
CA PRO A 78 10.79 -13.19 23.75
C PRO A 78 10.96 -14.60 23.17
N ASP A 79 9.91 -15.42 23.09
CA ASP A 79 10.01 -16.77 22.52
C ASP A 79 9.94 -16.75 20.98
N GLY A 80 10.97 -17.28 20.33
CA GLY A 80 11.08 -17.22 18.86
C GLY A 80 9.98 -17.97 18.10
N LEU A 81 9.44 -19.06 18.67
CA LEU A 81 8.34 -19.80 18.03
C LEU A 81 7.03 -19.01 18.14
N GLN A 82 6.80 -18.38 19.28
CA GLN A 82 5.65 -17.52 19.52
C GLN A 82 5.72 -16.24 18.68
N GLN A 83 6.91 -15.64 18.51
CA GLN A 83 7.14 -14.55 17.57
C GLN A 83 6.74 -14.95 16.14
N ALA A 84 7.23 -16.09 15.66
CA ALA A 84 6.91 -16.57 14.31
C ALA A 84 5.39 -16.79 14.13
N ARG A 85 4.73 -17.40 15.12
CA ARG A 85 3.26 -17.57 15.12
C ARG A 85 2.53 -16.23 15.09
N ALA A 86 2.96 -15.27 15.89
CA ALA A 86 2.38 -13.93 15.93
C ALA A 86 2.60 -13.18 14.62
N MET A 87 3.78 -13.31 14.01
CA MET A 87 4.11 -12.70 12.72
C MET A 87 3.19 -13.21 11.60
N VAL A 88 3.02 -14.53 11.50
CA VAL A 88 2.10 -15.14 10.53
C VAL A 88 0.66 -14.66 10.78
N GLY A 89 0.20 -14.67 12.04
CA GLY A 89 -1.13 -14.17 12.39
C GLY A 89 -1.33 -12.69 12.02
N MET A 90 -0.31 -11.85 12.23
CA MET A 90 -0.32 -10.45 11.87
C MET A 90 -0.42 -10.24 10.36
N LEU A 91 0.39 -10.97 9.57
CA LEU A 91 0.35 -10.90 8.10
C LEU A 91 -0.99 -11.36 7.53
N LEU A 92 -1.57 -12.44 8.07
CA LEU A 92 -2.89 -12.92 7.66
C LEU A 92 -4.00 -11.91 8.00
N ASN A 93 -4.00 -11.35 9.22
CA ASN A 93 -4.97 -10.32 9.60
C ASN A 93 -4.76 -9.01 8.82
N PHE A 94 -3.52 -8.65 8.47
CA PHE A 94 -3.25 -7.54 7.57
C PHE A 94 -3.88 -7.79 6.21
N ALA A 95 -3.72 -8.99 5.66
CA ALA A 95 -4.29 -9.35 4.37
C ALA A 95 -5.82 -9.35 4.36
N GLU A 96 -6.44 -9.88 5.41
CA GLU A 96 -7.90 -9.89 5.57
C GLU A 96 -8.48 -8.46 5.64
N LYS A 97 -7.82 -7.56 6.38
CA LYS A 97 -8.30 -6.19 6.57
C LYS A 97 -7.97 -5.25 5.41
N ASN A 98 -6.94 -5.55 4.63
CA ASN A 98 -6.41 -4.63 3.61
C ASN A 98 -6.23 -5.31 2.25
N PRO A 99 -7.27 -5.92 1.65
CA PRO A 99 -7.13 -6.74 0.43
C PRO A 99 -6.45 -6.01 -0.75
N GLY A 100 -6.69 -4.71 -0.91
CA GLY A 100 -6.08 -3.90 -1.97
C GLY A 100 -4.59 -3.65 -1.74
N MET A 101 -4.19 -3.45 -0.48
CA MET A 101 -2.77 -3.40 -0.12
C MET A 101 -2.12 -4.78 -0.25
N THR A 102 -2.84 -5.86 0.02
CA THR A 102 -2.35 -7.23 -0.20
C THR A 102 -2.05 -7.50 -1.67
N ARG A 103 -2.87 -6.99 -2.59
CA ARG A 103 -2.60 -7.11 -4.03
C ARG A 103 -1.35 -6.35 -4.46
N VAL A 104 -1.03 -5.23 -3.80
CA VAL A 104 0.26 -4.55 -4.00
C VAL A 104 1.39 -5.36 -3.38
N LEU A 105 1.24 -5.82 -2.14
CA LEU A 105 2.24 -6.59 -1.41
C LEU A 105 2.61 -7.90 -2.10
N THR A 106 1.67 -8.52 -2.82
CA THR A 106 1.89 -9.76 -3.59
C THR A 106 2.36 -9.51 -5.03
N GLY A 107 2.40 -8.25 -5.47
CA GLY A 107 2.80 -7.87 -6.84
C GLY A 107 1.68 -7.96 -7.89
N ASP A 108 0.51 -8.52 -7.57
CA ASP A 108 -0.63 -8.66 -8.50
C ASP A 108 -1.07 -7.30 -9.07
N ALA A 109 -1.11 -6.27 -8.23
CA ALA A 109 -1.47 -4.92 -8.65
C ALA A 109 -0.39 -4.20 -9.50
N LEU A 110 0.82 -4.76 -9.59
CA LEU A 110 1.99 -4.09 -10.17
C LEU A 110 2.33 -4.58 -11.59
N VAL A 111 1.66 -5.63 -12.08
CA VAL A 111 1.94 -6.26 -13.40
C VAL A 111 1.90 -5.28 -14.58
N ASN A 112 1.10 -4.21 -14.49
CA ASN A 112 0.93 -3.19 -15.55
C ASN A 112 1.53 -1.83 -15.17
N GLU A 113 2.36 -1.80 -14.13
CA GLU A 113 3.00 -0.61 -13.60
C GLU A 113 4.52 -0.65 -13.86
N ASP A 114 5.26 0.34 -13.34
CA ASP A 114 6.72 0.42 -13.53
C ASP A 114 7.42 -0.76 -12.83
N ASP A 115 8.28 -1.49 -13.56
CA ASP A 115 9.00 -2.69 -13.08
C ASP A 115 9.76 -2.45 -11.77
N ARG A 116 10.20 -1.21 -11.51
CA ARG A 116 10.89 -0.85 -10.26
C ARG A 116 10.02 -1.05 -9.02
N LEU A 117 8.70 -0.98 -9.17
CA LEU A 117 7.74 -1.18 -8.07
C LEU A 117 7.73 -2.64 -7.64
N GLN A 118 7.77 -3.57 -8.61
CA GLN A 118 7.90 -5.00 -8.33
C GLN A 118 9.21 -5.30 -7.61
N ALA A 119 10.32 -4.71 -8.07
CA ALA A 119 11.61 -4.85 -7.41
C ALA A 119 11.57 -4.35 -5.96
N ARG A 120 10.87 -3.23 -5.69
CA ARG A 120 10.71 -2.69 -4.33
C ARG A 120 9.88 -3.61 -3.43
N ILE A 121 8.82 -4.23 -3.93
CA ILE A 121 8.04 -5.21 -3.17
C ILE A 121 8.87 -6.45 -2.86
N ASN A 122 9.67 -6.95 -3.80
CA ASN A 122 10.54 -8.09 -3.55
C ASN A 122 11.55 -7.78 -2.42
N GLN A 123 12.15 -6.59 -2.43
CA GLN A 123 13.05 -6.14 -1.35
C GLN A 123 12.35 -6.04 0.01
N LEU A 124 11.07 -5.63 0.03
CA LEU A 124 10.27 -5.60 1.25
C LEU A 124 10.04 -7.03 1.77
N GLN A 125 9.66 -7.96 0.88
CA GLN A 125 9.43 -9.37 1.23
C GLN A 125 10.69 -10.08 1.73
N ASP A 126 11.85 -9.83 1.13
CA ASP A 126 13.13 -10.41 1.56
C ASP A 126 13.56 -10.00 2.98
N ARG A 127 12.96 -8.92 3.51
CA ARG A 127 13.24 -8.37 4.84
C ARG A 127 12.23 -8.80 5.91
N LEU A 128 11.14 -9.49 5.53
CA LEU A 128 10.14 -10.05 6.44
C LEU A 128 10.58 -11.42 6.97
#